data_AF-A0A673J4X9-F1
#
_entry.id   AF-A0A673J4X9-F1
#
_cell.length_a   1.000
_cell.length_b   1.000
_cell.length_c   1.000
_cell.angle_alpha   90.00
_cell.angle_beta   90.00
_cell.angle_gamma   90.00
#
_symmetry.space_group_name_H-M   'P 1'
#
loop_
_entity.id
_entity.type
_entity.pdbx_description
1 polymer ?
#
loop_
_entity_poly.entity_id
_entity_poly.type
_entity_poly.pdbx_seq_one_letter_code
_entity_poly.pdbx_strand_id
1 'polypeptide(L)'
;MASKLFDRLRRTLFKEGELPSETDGHGADDFPESSELEDDTDCVSARLGGTLCFEGEGVLDSEDAGDASGPDSDSDFFGESIDNACSSTETSPIGPSPKTSNMITRQLQENWQSSRTRCIPEKLIFEVTDASVVHETNSKYVLYTIHVIHSGTFDKTPAVITRRYTDFERLHSRLRRRHGDEMNGVYFPRKKLRKNFAAETIAKRSRAFEQYLTHLHSLLELRSTPTFLEFFYLGDLRAGQMLMRVGRYQDALGSLLNALRLQEKLGCHQLLQLNQLQRVHWFFTLSALVTCFQELEQLSEAQEHCDRALQDLAPSQEALQQHQLHPLLIPLLQSNVRLSWKVSKDKRRWEALLQEIQEQGIDIGNQPNLKECLIKESIEDSEGLVRAKDKNEDVP
;
A
#
# COMPACT_ATOMS: atom_id res chain seq x y z
N MET A 1 -23.49 9.50 -2.18
CA MET A 1 -23.99 8.18 -2.63
C MET A 1 -22.91 7.09 -2.70
N ALA A 2 -21.61 7.43 -2.64
CA ALA A 2 -20.50 6.46 -2.61
C ALA A 2 -20.39 5.66 -1.29
N SER A 3 -20.79 6.21 -0.15
CA SER A 3 -20.73 5.52 1.16
C SER A 3 -21.62 4.28 1.24
N LYS A 4 -22.79 4.31 0.59
CA LYS A 4 -23.73 3.18 0.58
C LYS A 4 -23.26 2.00 -0.27
N LEU A 5 -22.31 2.23 -1.19
CA LEU A 5 -21.74 1.18 -2.06
C LEU A 5 -20.70 0.35 -1.30
N PHE A 6 -19.87 1.00 -0.48
CA PHE A 6 -18.92 0.31 0.41
C PHE A 6 -19.62 -0.48 1.52
N ASP A 7 -20.71 0.05 2.10
CA ASP A 7 -21.53 -0.68 3.08
C ASP A 7 -22.24 -1.92 2.47
N ARG A 8 -22.44 -1.94 1.15
CA ARG A 8 -23.07 -3.06 0.44
C ARG A 8 -22.04 -4.13 0.05
N LEU A 9 -20.81 -3.72 -0.26
CA LEU A 9 -19.67 -4.63 -0.47
C LEU A 9 -19.29 -5.33 0.85
N ARG A 10 -19.31 -4.59 1.97
CA ARG A 10 -19.02 -5.12 3.31
C ARG A 10 -20.06 -6.14 3.81
N ARG A 11 -21.35 -5.94 3.50
CA ARG A 11 -22.42 -6.87 3.91
C ARG A 11 -22.44 -8.18 3.11
N THR A 12 -21.82 -8.23 1.94
CA THR A 12 -21.82 -9.43 1.08
C THR A 12 -20.59 -10.30 1.28
N LEU A 13 -19.47 -9.78 1.80
CA LEU A 13 -18.25 -10.55 2.07
C LEU A 13 -18.23 -11.27 3.43
N PHE A 14 -19.12 -10.91 4.37
CA PHE A 14 -19.15 -11.48 5.73
C PHE A 14 -20.44 -12.22 6.08
N LYS A 15 -21.32 -12.47 5.12
CA LYS A 15 -22.57 -13.22 5.35
C LYS A 15 -22.42 -14.64 4.83
N GLU A 16 -21.75 -15.50 5.59
CA GLU A 16 -21.80 -16.94 5.39
C GLU A 16 -21.66 -17.65 6.75
N GLY A 17 -22.77 -18.23 7.22
CA GLY A 17 -22.82 -19.03 8.45
C GLY A 17 -24.04 -18.80 9.36
N GLU A 18 -25.27 -18.97 8.86
CA GLU A 18 -26.44 -19.21 9.70
C GLU A 18 -26.99 -20.62 9.39
N LEU A 19 -26.97 -21.49 10.40
CA LEU A 19 -27.86 -22.65 10.55
C LEU A 19 -28.40 -22.64 11.99
N PRO A 20 -29.66 -23.08 12.22
CA PRO A 20 -30.40 -22.79 13.44
C PRO A 20 -30.15 -23.83 14.53
N SER A 21 -30.17 -23.41 15.80
CA SER A 21 -30.42 -24.31 16.92
C SER A 21 -31.28 -23.64 17.97
N GLU A 22 -32.32 -24.35 18.36
CA GLU A 22 -33.39 -23.97 19.28
C GLU A 22 -32.93 -23.87 20.75
N THR A 23 -33.67 -23.04 21.50
CA THR A 23 -34.00 -23.02 22.94
C THR A 23 -33.26 -23.97 23.92
N ASP A 24 -32.64 -23.40 24.98
CA ASP A 24 -33.20 -23.34 26.35
C ASP A 24 -32.17 -22.88 27.41
N GLY A 25 -32.66 -22.18 28.45
CA GLY A 25 -32.19 -22.40 29.83
C GLY A 25 -31.21 -21.42 30.49
N HIS A 26 -31.76 -20.59 31.39
CA HIS A 26 -31.21 -19.82 32.52
C HIS A 26 -29.77 -20.04 33.05
N GLY A 27 -29.20 -18.94 33.57
CA GLY A 27 -28.23 -18.97 34.67
C GLY A 27 -27.44 -17.67 34.81
N ALA A 28 -27.92 -16.76 35.65
CA ALA A 28 -27.12 -15.65 36.16
C ALA A 28 -25.98 -16.20 37.03
N ASP A 29 -24.79 -15.58 37.00
CA ASP A 29 -24.02 -15.30 38.21
C ASP A 29 -22.79 -14.42 37.94
N ASP A 30 -22.78 -13.33 38.71
CA ASP A 30 -21.67 -12.65 39.37
C ASP A 30 -20.35 -12.32 38.65
N PHE A 31 -20.23 -11.03 38.35
CA PHE A 31 -18.97 -10.28 38.37
C PHE A 31 -18.49 -10.05 39.80
N PRO A 32 -17.20 -10.28 40.13
CA PRO A 32 -16.57 -9.60 41.24
C PRO A 32 -15.78 -8.38 40.74
N GLU A 33 -16.21 -7.25 41.26
CA GLU A 33 -15.54 -5.98 41.46
C GLU A 33 -14.20 -6.17 42.21
N SER A 34 -13.11 -5.54 41.73
CA SER A 34 -12.17 -4.74 42.54
C SER A 34 -10.80 -4.52 41.87
N SER A 35 -10.08 -3.53 42.39
CA SER A 35 -8.73 -3.04 42.06
C SER A 35 -8.68 -1.87 41.08
N GLU A 36 -9.05 -0.72 41.64
CA GLU A 36 -8.66 0.62 41.23
C GLU A 36 -7.16 0.83 41.51
N LEU A 37 -6.43 1.36 40.53
CA LEU A 37 -5.17 2.06 40.74
C LEU A 37 -5.26 3.35 39.93
N GLU A 38 -5.21 4.48 40.65
CA GLU A 38 -5.08 5.82 40.09
C GLU A 38 -3.72 5.93 39.38
N ASP A 39 -3.69 6.56 38.20
CA ASP A 39 -2.49 6.69 37.36
C ASP A 39 -1.96 8.12 37.49
N ASP A 40 -0.97 8.31 38.36
CA ASP A 40 -0.27 9.58 38.60
C ASP A 40 0.66 9.97 37.43
N THR A 41 0.10 10.33 36.27
CA THR A 41 0.91 10.79 35.11
C THR A 41 0.72 12.26 34.73
N ASP A 42 0.05 13.06 35.55
CA ASP A 42 -0.15 14.51 35.28
C ASP A 42 1.04 15.43 35.67
N CYS A 43 2.19 14.89 36.10
CA CYS A 43 3.30 15.72 36.61
C CYS A 43 4.52 15.92 35.68
N VAL A 44 4.40 15.73 34.35
CA VAL A 44 5.55 15.97 33.44
C VAL A 44 5.41 17.18 32.52
N SER A 45 4.34 17.97 32.64
CA SER A 45 4.14 19.17 31.79
C SER A 45 4.78 20.46 32.31
N ALA A 46 5.59 20.42 33.38
CA ALA A 46 6.07 21.63 34.05
C ALA A 46 7.54 22.02 33.81
N ARG A 47 8.27 21.40 32.86
CA ARG A 47 9.71 21.70 32.66
C ARG A 47 10.20 21.74 31.21
N LEU A 48 9.49 22.46 30.35
CA LEU A 48 10.06 22.96 29.09
C LEU A 48 9.74 24.46 28.94
N GLY A 49 10.41 25.28 29.76
CA GLY A 49 10.54 26.70 29.51
C GLY A 49 11.62 26.91 28.44
N GLY A 50 11.20 27.24 27.22
CA GLY A 50 12.08 27.67 26.13
C GLY A 50 11.57 28.99 25.58
N THR A 51 12.35 30.05 25.76
CA THR A 51 12.08 31.43 25.34
C THR A 51 12.20 31.53 23.82
N LEU A 52 11.11 31.90 23.14
CA LEU A 52 11.15 32.34 21.74
C LEU A 52 11.43 33.85 21.71
N CYS A 53 12.55 34.23 21.11
CA CYS A 53 12.90 35.62 20.81
C CYS A 53 12.31 35.98 19.43
N PHE A 54 11.52 37.06 19.36
CA PHE A 54 11.18 37.73 18.11
C PHE A 54 11.95 39.04 18.08
N GLU A 55 12.86 39.18 17.13
CA GLU A 55 13.45 40.48 16.77
C GLU A 55 12.40 41.30 16.02
N GLY A 56 12.16 42.51 16.52
CA GLY A 56 11.33 43.50 15.87
C GLY A 56 12.18 44.52 15.11
N GLU A 57 11.58 45.04 14.04
CA GLU A 57 11.92 46.31 13.40
C GLU A 57 10.55 46.93 13.05
N GLY A 58 10.08 47.96 13.78
CA GLY A 58 10.08 49.37 13.37
C GLY A 58 9.12 49.62 12.20
N VAL A 59 8.14 50.53 12.17
CA VAL A 59 7.99 51.87 12.75
C VAL A 59 6.50 52.31 12.62
N LEU A 60 5.98 52.86 13.71
CA LEU A 60 5.00 53.95 13.96
C LEU A 60 4.00 54.47 12.89
N ASP A 61 2.78 54.71 13.43
CA ASP A 61 1.81 55.81 13.22
C ASP A 61 1.10 55.93 11.85
N SER A 62 -0.19 56.27 11.71
CA SER A 62 -1.16 56.94 12.57
C SER A 62 -2.60 56.67 12.08
N GLU A 63 -3.55 56.92 12.97
CA GLU A 63 -5.02 56.95 12.81
C GLU A 63 -5.50 58.07 11.86
N ASP A 64 -6.62 57.89 11.13
CA ASP A 64 -7.82 58.76 11.20
C ASP A 64 -8.91 58.33 10.19
N ALA A 65 -10.16 58.58 10.57
CA ALA A 65 -11.43 58.23 9.95
C ALA A 65 -11.83 59.17 8.79
N GLY A 66 -12.78 58.73 7.96
CA GLY A 66 -13.41 59.63 6.99
C GLY A 66 -14.41 58.95 6.05
N ASP A 67 -15.64 59.41 6.12
CA ASP A 67 -16.90 58.93 5.54
C ASP A 67 -17.07 59.26 4.03
N ALA A 68 -18.16 58.70 3.45
CA ALA A 68 -18.93 59.19 2.29
C ALA A 68 -18.72 58.58 0.87
N SER A 69 -19.81 57.92 0.41
CA SER A 69 -20.51 58.08 -0.89
C SER A 69 -19.87 57.60 -2.21
N GLY A 70 -20.58 56.71 -2.95
CA GLY A 70 -20.32 56.32 -4.37
C GLY A 70 -20.93 57.31 -5.40
N PRO A 71 -21.33 56.92 -6.63
CA PRO A 71 -20.89 55.86 -7.57
C PRO A 71 -20.45 56.46 -8.96
N ASP A 72 -20.51 55.65 -10.04
CA ASP A 72 -20.36 55.92 -11.50
C ASP A 72 -18.98 55.58 -12.12
N SER A 73 -18.82 54.65 -13.06
CA SER A 73 -19.43 54.34 -14.39
C SER A 73 -18.60 54.92 -15.56
N ASP A 74 -18.47 54.10 -16.62
CA ASP A 74 -17.96 54.31 -18.01
C ASP A 74 -16.84 53.28 -18.35
N SER A 75 -17.12 52.17 -19.06
CA SER A 75 -17.25 51.98 -20.53
C SER A 75 -15.97 52.39 -21.30
N ASP A 76 -15.33 51.58 -22.13
CA ASP A 76 -15.76 50.96 -23.40
C ASP A 76 -14.98 49.65 -23.66
N PHE A 77 -15.59 48.53 -24.04
CA PHE A 77 -16.22 48.15 -25.31
C PHE A 77 -15.28 47.64 -26.43
N PHE A 78 -15.07 46.31 -26.41
CA PHE A 78 -15.09 45.29 -27.49
C PHE A 78 -14.07 45.31 -28.65
N GLY A 79 -13.73 44.08 -29.07
CA GLY A 79 -13.57 43.78 -30.49
C GLY A 79 -12.63 42.62 -30.79
N GLU A 80 -13.09 41.37 -30.60
CA GLU A 80 -12.56 40.22 -31.32
C GLU A 80 -12.61 40.47 -32.84
N SER A 81 -11.62 39.98 -33.61
CA SER A 81 -11.87 39.09 -34.76
C SER A 81 -10.60 38.73 -35.54
N ILE A 82 -10.32 37.42 -35.58
CA ILE A 82 -10.04 36.56 -36.75
C ILE A 82 -8.82 36.77 -37.70
N ASP A 83 -8.16 35.62 -37.87
CA ASP A 83 -7.66 34.98 -39.11
C ASP A 83 -6.27 35.26 -39.72
N ASN A 84 -5.66 34.10 -40.03
CA ASN A 84 -4.84 33.78 -41.20
C ASN A 84 -3.41 34.35 -41.31
N ALA A 85 -2.41 33.46 -41.28
CA ALA A 85 -1.91 32.83 -42.52
C ALA A 85 -0.56 32.11 -42.29
N CYS A 86 -0.36 31.04 -43.06
CA CYS A 86 0.77 30.11 -43.06
C CYS A 86 2.10 30.68 -43.58
N SER A 87 3.17 29.92 -43.29
CA SER A 87 4.24 29.50 -44.21
C SER A 87 5.66 30.06 -43.98
N SER A 88 6.50 29.16 -43.47
CA SER A 88 7.78 28.67 -44.02
C SER A 88 8.94 29.58 -44.46
N THR A 89 10.13 29.11 -44.05
CA THR A 89 11.47 29.12 -44.68
C THR A 89 12.45 30.29 -44.50
N GLU A 90 13.61 29.88 -43.95
CA GLU A 90 15.01 30.27 -44.23
C GLU A 90 15.49 31.71 -43.97
N THR A 91 16.52 31.84 -43.11
CA THR A 91 17.91 32.23 -43.46
C THR A 91 18.70 32.66 -42.20
N SER A 92 19.93 32.16 -42.04
CA SER A 92 20.96 32.70 -41.11
C SER A 92 21.80 33.76 -41.84
N PRO A 93 22.55 34.70 -41.18
CA PRO A 93 23.85 34.37 -40.55
C PRO A 93 24.35 35.26 -39.35
N ILE A 94 25.13 34.60 -38.48
CA ILE A 94 26.35 34.97 -37.70
C ILE A 94 26.57 36.43 -37.20
N GLY A 95 26.77 36.55 -35.88
CA GLY A 95 27.57 37.61 -35.23
C GLY A 95 28.25 37.10 -33.95
N PRO A 96 29.52 37.47 -33.63
CA PRO A 96 30.26 36.92 -32.47
C PRO A 96 30.15 37.85 -31.23
N SER A 97 29.90 37.28 -30.04
CA SER A 97 30.13 37.97 -28.76
C SER A 97 30.50 36.99 -27.63
N PRO A 98 31.18 37.47 -26.57
CA PRO A 98 32.17 36.71 -25.80
C PRO A 98 31.58 35.89 -24.65
N LYS A 99 32.15 34.69 -24.45
CA LYS A 99 31.80 33.73 -23.40
C LYS A 99 32.68 33.92 -22.16
N THR A 100 32.29 34.74 -21.19
CA THR A 100 33.00 34.81 -19.89
C THR A 100 32.12 34.91 -18.64
N SER A 101 30.80 34.71 -18.73
CA SER A 101 29.90 34.75 -17.55
C SER A 101 29.19 33.42 -17.22
N ASN A 102 29.46 32.34 -17.97
CA ASN A 102 28.70 31.09 -17.84
C ASN A 102 29.27 30.07 -16.84
N MET A 103 30.45 30.30 -16.25
CA MET A 103 31.04 29.32 -15.33
C MET A 103 30.40 29.37 -13.94
N ILE A 104 30.16 30.56 -13.39
CA ILE A 104 29.60 30.71 -12.04
C ILE A 104 28.13 30.24 -12.01
N THR A 105 27.36 30.58 -13.05
CA THR A 105 25.96 30.15 -13.19
C THR A 105 25.83 28.66 -13.44
N ARG A 106 26.72 28.07 -14.26
CA ARG A 106 26.75 26.63 -14.50
C ARG A 106 27.14 25.84 -13.26
N GLN A 107 28.14 26.31 -12.52
CA GLN A 107 28.62 25.63 -11.30
C GLN A 107 27.60 25.74 -10.16
N LEU A 108 26.88 26.87 -10.05
CA LEU A 108 25.70 26.98 -9.21
C LEU A 108 24.61 26.00 -9.68
N GLN A 109 24.26 25.98 -10.96
CA GLN A 109 23.22 25.10 -11.51
C GLN A 109 23.55 23.61 -11.32
N GLU A 110 24.82 23.22 -11.44
CA GLU A 110 25.33 21.88 -11.13
C GLU A 110 25.28 21.59 -9.62
N ASN A 111 25.55 22.59 -8.76
CA ASN A 111 25.36 22.48 -7.30
C ASN A 111 23.88 22.38 -6.89
N TRP A 112 22.97 23.08 -7.59
CA TRP A 112 21.52 22.97 -7.39
C TRP A 112 21.00 21.61 -7.89
N GLN A 113 21.50 21.10 -9.02
CA GLN A 113 21.18 19.77 -9.54
C GLN A 113 21.71 18.64 -8.66
N SER A 114 22.93 18.77 -8.15
CA SER A 114 23.52 17.81 -7.19
C SER A 114 22.91 17.91 -5.79
N SER A 115 22.41 19.08 -5.39
CA SER A 115 21.64 19.22 -4.15
C SER A 115 20.23 18.63 -4.26
N ARG A 116 19.63 18.60 -5.46
CA ARG A 116 18.35 17.92 -5.72
C ARG A 116 18.46 16.39 -5.71
N THR A 117 19.68 15.87 -5.78
CA THR A 117 20.00 14.44 -5.60
C THR A 117 20.33 14.06 -4.15
N ARG A 118 20.24 15.01 -3.20
CA ARG A 118 19.95 14.65 -1.80
C ARG A 118 18.48 14.28 -1.70
N CYS A 119 18.17 13.10 -2.25
CA CYS A 119 16.88 12.45 -2.10
C CYS A 119 16.57 12.38 -0.60
N ILE A 120 15.54 13.08 -0.15
CA ILE A 120 14.98 12.85 1.18
C ILE A 120 14.61 11.36 1.18
N PRO A 121 15.19 10.53 2.07
CA PRO A 121 14.88 9.11 2.07
C PRO A 121 13.36 8.96 2.23
N GLU A 122 12.73 8.31 1.25
CA GLU A 122 11.29 8.06 1.25
C GLU A 122 10.93 7.34 2.55
N LYS A 123 10.20 8.03 3.41
CA LYS A 123 9.81 7.50 4.72
C LYS A 123 8.38 7.01 4.65
N LEU A 124 8.15 5.75 4.98
CA LEU A 124 6.81 5.20 5.09
C LEU A 124 6.07 5.83 6.29
N ILE A 125 4.85 6.32 6.06
CA ILE A 125 3.96 6.90 7.07
C ILE A 125 2.73 6.01 7.19
N PHE A 126 2.36 5.73 8.44
CA PHE A 126 1.08 5.13 8.81
C PHE A 126 0.22 6.22 9.45
N GLU A 127 -0.93 6.53 8.84
CA GLU A 127 -1.83 7.58 9.29
C GLU A 127 -3.22 6.99 9.55
N VAL A 128 -3.78 7.20 10.74
CA VAL A 128 -5.15 6.78 11.03
C VAL A 128 -6.11 7.86 10.52
N THR A 129 -6.80 7.57 9.42
CA THR A 129 -7.70 8.52 8.76
C THR A 129 -9.14 8.43 9.24
N ASP A 130 -9.57 7.25 9.70
CA ASP A 130 -10.89 7.06 10.30
C ASP A 130 -10.82 6.10 11.49
N ALA A 131 -11.67 6.38 12.50
CA ALA A 131 -11.87 5.51 13.64
C ALA A 131 -13.36 5.46 13.96
N SER A 132 -14.05 4.48 13.37
CA SER A 132 -15.49 4.33 13.46
C SER A 132 -15.90 3.27 14.48
N VAL A 133 -16.94 3.56 15.24
CA VAL A 133 -17.54 2.60 16.18
C VAL A 133 -18.53 1.73 15.39
N VAL A 134 -18.23 0.45 15.31
CA VAL A 134 -19.08 -0.55 14.64
C VAL A 134 -19.88 -1.30 15.68
N HIS A 135 -21.18 -1.44 15.41
CA HIS A 135 -22.11 -2.23 16.20
C HIS A 135 -22.61 -3.39 15.34
N GLU A 136 -22.16 -4.59 15.68
CA GLU A 136 -22.70 -5.85 15.19
C GLU A 136 -23.72 -6.39 16.19
N THR A 137 -24.53 -7.36 15.75
CA THR A 137 -25.62 -7.96 16.55
C THR A 137 -25.19 -8.36 17.95
N ASN A 138 -23.99 -8.92 18.09
CA ASN A 138 -23.45 -9.41 19.37
C ASN A 138 -22.15 -8.73 19.81
N SER A 139 -21.70 -7.68 19.12
CA SER A 139 -20.42 -7.05 19.46
C SER A 139 -20.37 -5.57 19.11
N LYS A 140 -19.66 -4.80 19.93
CA LYS A 140 -19.37 -3.39 19.67
C LYS A 140 -17.87 -3.19 19.71
N TYR A 141 -17.28 -2.63 18.66
CA TYR A 141 -15.84 -2.41 18.57
C TYR A 141 -15.51 -1.13 17.80
N VAL A 142 -14.27 -0.66 17.95
CA VAL A 142 -13.74 0.45 17.16
C VAL A 142 -12.91 -0.14 16.02
N LEU A 143 -13.19 0.32 14.81
CA LEU A 143 -12.47 -0.06 13.60
C LEU A 143 -11.63 1.12 13.14
N TYR A 144 -10.33 0.87 12.97
CA TYR A 144 -9.37 1.89 12.56
C TYR A 144 -9.03 1.68 11.08
N THR A 145 -9.20 2.72 10.28
CA THR A 145 -8.75 2.78 8.89
C THR A 145 -7.43 3.53 8.86
N ILE A 146 -6.39 2.86 8.37
CA ILE A 146 -5.02 3.38 8.35
C ILE A 146 -4.57 3.46 6.90
N HIS A 147 -4.13 4.65 6.49
CA HIS A 147 -3.44 4.85 5.23
C HIS A 147 -1.95 4.56 5.41
N VAL A 148 -1.39 3.85 4.43
CA VAL A 148 0.04 3.62 4.27
C VAL A 148 0.49 4.47 3.09
N ILE A 149 1.41 5.41 3.33
CA ILE A 149 1.79 6.48 2.40
C ILE A 149 3.31 6.67 2.39
N HIS A 150 3.91 6.97 1.23
CA HIS A 150 5.32 7.40 1.17
C HIS A 150 5.43 8.91 1.40
N SER A 151 6.17 9.30 2.43
CA SER A 151 6.51 10.70 2.69
C SER A 151 7.40 11.28 1.59
N GLY A 152 7.18 12.55 1.25
CA GLY A 152 8.01 13.27 0.27
C GLY A 152 7.56 13.14 -1.18
N THR A 153 6.52 12.34 -1.46
CA THR A 153 5.89 12.25 -2.78
C THR A 153 4.39 12.54 -2.67
N PHE A 154 3.81 13.09 -3.74
CA PHE A 154 2.35 13.22 -3.82
C PHE A 154 1.75 11.85 -4.10
N ASP A 155 1.35 11.16 -3.04
CA ASP A 155 0.79 9.82 -3.12
C ASP A 155 -0.69 9.87 -3.53
N LYS A 156 -0.94 9.69 -4.84
CA LYS A 156 -2.30 9.70 -5.42
C LYS A 156 -3.12 8.46 -5.03
N THR A 157 -2.46 7.40 -4.57
CA THR A 157 -3.07 6.09 -4.33
C THR A 157 -2.56 5.53 -3.00
N PRO A 158 -3.08 6.03 -1.87
CA PRO A 158 -2.76 5.46 -0.57
C PRO A 158 -3.19 3.99 -0.54
N ALA A 159 -2.41 3.16 0.14
CA ALA A 159 -2.81 1.81 0.46
C ALA A 159 -3.53 1.84 1.80
N VAL A 160 -4.52 0.97 2.00
CA VAL A 160 -5.39 1.05 3.17
C VAL A 160 -5.38 -0.27 3.92
N ILE A 161 -5.26 -0.22 5.24
CA ILE A 161 -5.59 -1.35 6.10
C ILE A 161 -6.69 -0.96 7.07
N THR A 162 -7.56 -1.92 7.39
CA THR A 162 -8.66 -1.71 8.32
C THR A 162 -8.62 -2.76 9.41
N ARG A 163 -8.38 -2.34 10.66
CA ARG A 163 -8.10 -3.25 11.78
C ARG A 163 -8.77 -2.77 13.06
N ARG A 164 -9.17 -3.71 13.91
CA ARG A 164 -9.64 -3.42 15.28
C ARG A 164 -8.51 -3.60 16.29
N TYR A 165 -8.68 -3.09 17.51
CA TYR A 165 -7.67 -3.17 18.58
C TYR A 165 -7.13 -4.60 18.79
N THR A 166 -8.00 -5.60 18.77
CA THR A 166 -7.62 -6.99 19.03
C THR A 166 -6.80 -7.61 17.89
N ASP A 167 -6.87 -7.07 16.67
CA ASP A 167 -6.01 -7.52 15.57
C ASP A 167 -4.57 -7.06 15.81
N PHE A 168 -4.40 -5.81 16.25
CA PHE A 168 -3.12 -5.25 16.69
C PHE A 168 -2.54 -6.00 17.90
N GLU A 169 -3.38 -6.29 18.89
CA GLU A 169 -2.98 -7.08 20.08
C GLU A 169 -2.51 -8.49 19.69
N ARG A 170 -3.19 -9.13 18.74
CA ARG A 170 -2.82 -10.44 18.20
C ARG A 170 -1.50 -10.39 17.45
N LEU A 171 -1.30 -9.40 16.58
CA LEU A 171 -0.04 -9.16 15.88
C LEU A 171 1.11 -9.02 16.88
N HIS A 172 0.98 -8.10 17.82
CA HIS A 172 2.00 -7.81 18.84
C HIS A 172 2.34 -9.05 19.67
N SER A 173 1.31 -9.79 20.11
CA SER A 173 1.48 -11.01 20.90
C SER A 173 2.19 -12.11 20.12
N ARG A 174 1.84 -12.31 18.84
CA ARG A 174 2.46 -13.34 17.98
C ARG A 174 3.92 -12.99 17.69
N LEU A 175 4.22 -11.73 17.40
CA LEU A 175 5.58 -11.27 17.16
C LEU A 175 6.43 -11.38 18.42
N ARG A 176 5.95 -10.91 19.58
CA ARG A 176 6.68 -11.02 20.84
C ARG A 176 7.00 -12.46 21.23
N ARG A 177 6.12 -13.42 20.92
CA ARG A 177 6.37 -14.85 21.20
C ARG A 177 7.45 -15.46 20.29
N ARG A 178 7.56 -15.03 19.03
CA ARG A 178 8.46 -15.63 18.04
C ARG A 178 9.76 -14.84 17.83
N HIS A 179 9.74 -13.55 18.10
CA HIS A 179 10.79 -12.56 17.84
C HIS A 179 10.96 -11.65 19.07
N GLY A 180 11.18 -12.27 20.23
CA GLY A 180 11.17 -11.57 21.52
C GLY A 180 12.29 -10.52 21.63
N ASP A 181 13.46 -10.82 21.07
CA ASP A 181 14.63 -9.95 21.10
C ASP A 181 14.43 -8.70 20.23
N GLU A 182 13.90 -8.88 19.02
CA GLU A 182 13.60 -7.79 18.09
C GLU A 182 12.41 -6.94 18.57
N MET A 183 11.46 -7.57 19.27
CA MET A 183 10.31 -6.88 19.87
C MET A 183 10.63 -6.20 21.21
N ASN A 184 11.87 -6.30 21.70
CA ASN A 184 12.28 -5.64 22.93
C ASN A 184 12.24 -4.12 22.76
N GLY A 185 11.64 -3.41 23.72
CA GLY A 185 11.44 -1.96 23.62
C GLY A 185 10.32 -1.51 22.68
N VAL A 186 9.65 -2.43 21.94
CA VAL A 186 8.47 -2.07 21.14
C VAL A 186 7.27 -1.85 22.07
N TYR A 187 6.85 -0.59 22.17
CA TYR A 187 5.70 -0.20 22.98
C TYR A 187 4.37 -0.54 22.29
N PHE A 188 3.43 -1.07 23.05
CA PHE A 188 2.06 -1.36 22.61
C PHE A 188 1.03 -0.77 23.57
N PRO A 189 0.00 -0.05 23.08
CA PRO A 189 -1.00 0.59 23.95
C PRO A 189 -1.79 -0.44 24.76
N ARG A 190 -1.86 -0.25 26.08
CA ARG A 190 -2.57 -1.16 27.00
C ARG A 190 -4.08 -1.17 26.76
N LYS A 191 -4.68 -2.32 27.04
CA LYS A 191 -6.13 -2.51 26.97
C LYS A 191 -6.79 -1.74 28.10
N LYS A 192 -7.80 -0.93 27.77
CA LYS A 192 -8.67 -0.28 28.75
C LYS A 192 -9.93 -1.11 28.88
N LEU A 193 -10.46 -1.28 30.09
CA LEU A 193 -11.72 -2.01 30.31
C LEU A 193 -12.93 -1.04 30.34
N ARG A 194 -12.71 0.21 30.78
CA ARG A 194 -13.73 1.26 30.84
C ARG A 194 -13.46 2.35 29.80
N LYS A 195 -14.51 3.06 29.36
CA LYS A 195 -14.45 4.21 28.42
C LYS A 195 -13.73 3.94 27.09
N ASN A 196 -13.77 2.69 26.60
CA ASN A 196 -13.12 2.30 25.33
C ASN A 196 -13.60 3.06 24.08
N PHE A 197 -14.84 3.56 24.11
CA PHE A 197 -15.46 4.31 23.02
C PHE A 197 -15.39 5.83 23.22
N ALA A 198 -14.72 6.31 24.28
CA ALA A 198 -14.52 7.74 24.48
C ALA A 198 -13.58 8.27 23.39
N ALA A 199 -13.93 9.41 22.79
CA ALA A 199 -13.16 10.03 21.70
C ALA A 199 -11.68 10.22 22.08
N GLU A 200 -11.40 10.61 23.32
CA GLU A 200 -10.03 10.75 23.84
C GLU A 200 -9.25 9.42 23.82
N THR A 201 -9.90 8.31 24.21
CA THR A 201 -9.25 6.98 24.18
C THR A 201 -9.03 6.51 22.75
N ILE A 202 -9.98 6.80 21.85
CA ILE A 202 -9.85 6.50 20.42
C ILE A 202 -8.67 7.29 19.84
N ALA A 203 -8.59 8.60 20.06
CA ALA A 203 -7.51 9.45 19.57
C ALA A 203 -6.13 9.04 20.11
N LYS A 204 -6.01 8.78 21.43
CA LYS A 204 -4.78 8.27 22.05
C LYS A 204 -4.33 6.94 21.43
N ARG A 205 -5.28 6.01 21.18
CA ARG A 205 -4.99 4.74 20.51
C ARG A 205 -4.60 4.92 19.05
N SER A 206 -5.28 5.80 18.30
CA SER A 206 -4.94 6.10 16.92
C SER A 206 -3.48 6.51 16.80
N ARG A 207 -3.05 7.48 17.61
CA ARG A 207 -1.64 7.93 17.61
C ARG A 207 -0.67 6.83 18.02
N ALA A 208 -1.02 6.02 19.01
CA ALA A 208 -0.19 4.90 19.44
C ALA A 208 -0.05 3.83 18.34
N PHE A 209 -1.09 3.58 17.53
CA PHE A 209 -1.02 2.64 16.42
C PHE A 209 -0.13 3.13 15.28
N GLU A 210 -0.20 4.42 14.93
CA GLU A 210 0.71 5.02 13.94
C GLU A 210 2.17 4.85 14.37
N GLN A 211 2.47 5.15 15.63
CA GLN A 211 3.81 5.02 16.21
C GLN A 211 4.25 3.55 16.26
N TYR A 212 3.36 2.65 16.68
CA TYR A 212 3.61 1.21 16.74
C TYR A 212 3.95 0.65 15.36
N LEU A 213 3.15 0.94 14.32
CA LEU A 213 3.42 0.45 12.96
C LEU A 213 4.70 1.06 12.38
N THR A 214 4.97 2.34 12.67
CA THR A 214 6.21 3.01 12.26
C THR A 214 7.44 2.32 12.87
N HIS A 215 7.41 2.02 14.18
CA HIS A 215 8.48 1.30 14.85
C HIS A 215 8.60 -0.12 14.31
N LEU A 216 7.49 -0.85 14.20
CA LEU A 216 7.48 -2.21 13.70
C LEU A 216 8.07 -2.32 12.28
N HIS A 217 7.72 -1.38 11.40
CA HIS A 217 8.28 -1.31 10.05
C HIS A 217 9.76 -0.91 10.06
N SER A 218 10.28 -0.20 11.07
CA SER A 218 11.72 0.11 11.12
C SER A 218 12.60 -1.13 11.31
N LEU A 219 12.05 -2.21 11.86
CA LEU A 219 12.72 -3.49 12.11
C LEU A 219 12.63 -4.39 10.87
N LEU A 220 13.76 -4.60 10.18
CA LEU A 220 13.80 -5.30 8.89
C LEU A 220 13.43 -6.78 9.00
N GLU A 221 13.87 -7.41 10.09
CA GLU A 221 13.65 -8.81 10.43
C GLU A 221 12.15 -9.13 10.47
N LEU A 222 11.36 -8.20 10.99
CA LEU A 222 9.92 -8.38 11.20
C LEU A 222 9.10 -8.21 9.92
N ARG A 223 9.55 -7.39 8.96
CA ARG A 223 8.80 -7.09 7.72
C ARG A 223 8.51 -8.33 6.88
N SER A 224 9.40 -9.32 6.98
CA SER A 224 9.35 -10.53 6.18
C SER A 224 8.61 -11.68 6.88
N THR A 225 8.21 -11.48 8.14
CA THR A 225 7.55 -12.51 8.94
C THR A 225 6.12 -12.77 8.44
N PRO A 226 5.64 -14.01 8.42
CA PRO A 226 4.28 -14.32 7.99
C PRO A 226 3.20 -13.57 8.79
N THR A 227 3.43 -13.34 10.08
CA THR A 227 2.50 -12.59 10.94
C THR A 227 2.40 -11.11 10.53
N PHE A 228 3.51 -10.50 10.13
CA PHE A 228 3.53 -9.14 9.61
C PHE A 228 2.79 -9.07 8.26
N LEU A 229 3.12 -9.97 7.32
CA LEU A 229 2.46 -10.00 5.99
C LEU A 229 0.94 -10.23 6.11
N GLU A 230 0.53 -11.11 7.04
CA GLU A 230 -0.88 -11.38 7.34
C GLU A 230 -1.62 -10.14 7.83
N PHE A 231 -0.98 -9.36 8.69
CA PHE A 231 -1.57 -8.14 9.20
C PHE A 231 -1.78 -7.08 8.12
N PHE A 232 -0.89 -6.99 7.13
CA PHE A 232 -0.97 -5.98 6.09
C PHE A 232 -1.82 -6.40 4.89
N TYR A 233 -1.36 -7.35 4.07
CA TYR A 233 -1.96 -7.58 2.74
C TYR A 233 -2.46 -9.00 2.48
N LEU A 234 -2.08 -10.00 3.29
CA LEU A 234 -2.40 -11.40 2.98
C LEU A 234 -3.91 -11.66 2.97
N GLY A 235 -4.66 -10.98 3.86
CA GLY A 235 -6.12 -11.04 3.88
C GLY A 235 -6.74 -10.58 2.56
N ASP A 236 -6.23 -9.49 1.99
CA ASP A 236 -6.71 -8.94 0.72
C ASP A 236 -6.34 -9.87 -0.45
N LEU A 237 -5.14 -10.47 -0.41
CA LEU A 237 -4.70 -11.42 -1.42
C LEU A 237 -5.58 -12.67 -1.46
N ARG A 238 -5.92 -13.21 -0.28
CA ARG A 238 -6.82 -14.36 -0.13
C ARG A 238 -8.25 -14.02 -0.52
N ALA A 239 -8.75 -12.84 -0.14
CA ALA A 239 -10.06 -12.37 -0.56
C ALA A 239 -10.14 -12.23 -2.08
N GLY A 240 -9.10 -11.66 -2.70
CA GLY A 240 -8.96 -11.57 -4.15
C GLY A 240 -8.98 -12.94 -4.82
N GLN A 241 -8.17 -13.89 -4.32
CA GLN A 241 -8.15 -15.26 -4.83
C GLN A 241 -9.51 -15.95 -4.71
N MET A 242 -10.20 -15.82 -3.57
CA MET A 242 -11.52 -16.40 -3.37
C MET A 242 -12.53 -15.84 -4.38
N LEU A 243 -12.54 -14.52 -4.58
CA LEU A 243 -13.43 -13.86 -5.53
C LEU A 243 -13.12 -14.28 -6.98
N MET A 244 -11.85 -14.46 -7.32
CA MET A 244 -11.45 -15.02 -8.63
C MET A 244 -11.94 -16.46 -8.83
N ARG A 245 -11.85 -17.32 -7.80
CA ARG A 245 -12.33 -18.72 -7.87
C ARG A 245 -13.82 -18.81 -8.15
N VAL A 246 -14.62 -17.86 -7.65
CA VAL A 246 -16.07 -17.77 -7.93
C VAL A 246 -16.41 -16.92 -9.16
N GLY A 247 -15.41 -16.48 -9.94
CA GLY A 247 -15.60 -15.72 -11.18
C GLY A 247 -16.00 -14.24 -10.99
N ARG A 248 -15.89 -13.69 -9.77
CA ARG A 248 -16.21 -12.30 -9.45
C ARG A 248 -14.99 -11.38 -9.60
N TYR A 249 -14.46 -11.27 -10.83
CA TYR A 249 -13.22 -10.52 -11.09
C TYR A 249 -13.30 -9.04 -10.75
N GLN A 250 -14.44 -8.39 -11.04
CA GLN A 250 -14.63 -6.97 -10.73
C GLN A 250 -14.52 -6.70 -9.23
N ASP A 251 -15.06 -7.58 -8.39
CA ASP A 251 -14.98 -7.46 -6.94
C ASP A 251 -13.58 -7.82 -6.41
N ALA A 252 -12.89 -8.76 -7.08
CA ALA A 252 -11.53 -9.15 -6.74
C ALA A 252 -10.52 -8.00 -6.92
N LEU A 253 -10.68 -7.18 -7.96
CA LEU A 253 -9.76 -6.09 -8.30
C LEU A 253 -9.49 -5.15 -7.12
N GLY A 254 -10.51 -4.79 -6.35
CA GLY A 254 -10.35 -3.88 -5.21
C GLY A 254 -9.36 -4.41 -4.17
N SER A 255 -9.49 -5.69 -3.81
CA SER A 255 -8.61 -6.35 -2.83
C SER A 255 -7.20 -6.55 -3.41
N LEU A 256 -7.10 -7.03 -4.66
CA LEU A 256 -5.82 -7.29 -5.31
C LEU A 256 -5.00 -6.02 -5.55
N LEU A 257 -5.64 -4.92 -5.99
CA LEU A 257 -4.97 -3.63 -6.18
C LEU A 257 -4.50 -3.04 -4.85
N ASN A 258 -5.28 -3.19 -3.77
CA ASN A 258 -4.84 -2.74 -2.46
C ASN A 258 -3.66 -3.59 -1.95
N ALA A 259 -3.71 -4.92 -2.14
CA ALA A 259 -2.60 -5.81 -1.83
C ALA A 259 -1.31 -5.42 -2.57
N LEU A 260 -1.41 -5.12 -3.88
CA LEU A 260 -0.27 -4.65 -4.67
C LEU A 260 0.31 -3.35 -4.09
N ARG A 261 -0.54 -2.35 -3.81
CA ARG A 261 -0.10 -1.08 -3.23
C ARG A 261 0.56 -1.27 -1.87
N LEU A 262 0.02 -2.16 -1.03
CA LEU A 262 0.64 -2.50 0.25
C LEU A 262 2.00 -3.16 0.06
N GLN A 263 2.12 -4.12 -0.87
CA GLN A 263 3.39 -4.79 -1.18
C GLN A 263 4.46 -3.80 -1.65
N GLU A 264 4.09 -2.86 -2.52
CA GLU A 264 4.99 -1.79 -2.99
C GLU A 264 5.44 -0.88 -1.84
N LYS A 265 4.49 -0.40 -1.04
CA LYS A 265 4.76 0.56 0.03
C LYS A 265 5.54 -0.04 1.20
N LEU A 266 5.36 -1.31 1.48
CA LEU A 266 6.13 -2.05 2.48
C LEU A 266 7.53 -2.46 1.98
N GLY A 267 7.85 -2.16 0.73
CA GLY A 267 9.14 -2.47 0.13
C GLY A 267 9.34 -3.96 -0.16
N CYS A 268 8.27 -4.71 -0.45
CA CYS A 268 8.37 -6.15 -0.75
C CYS A 268 9.14 -6.39 -2.05
N HIS A 269 9.08 -5.47 -3.01
CA HIS A 269 9.78 -5.58 -4.31
C HIS A 269 11.31 -5.61 -4.15
N GLN A 270 11.85 -4.78 -3.27
CA GLN A 270 13.29 -4.75 -2.99
C GLN A 270 13.77 -6.02 -2.27
N LEU A 271 12.85 -6.75 -1.62
CA LEU A 271 13.13 -7.95 -0.84
C LEU A 271 12.86 -9.25 -1.61
N LEU A 272 12.44 -9.19 -2.88
CA LEU A 272 12.11 -10.38 -3.68
C LEU A 272 13.26 -11.38 -3.79
N GLN A 273 14.51 -10.90 -3.75
CA GLN A 273 15.69 -11.77 -3.78
C GLN A 273 16.00 -12.42 -2.42
N LEU A 274 15.55 -11.80 -1.33
CA LEU A 274 15.88 -12.20 0.04
C LEU A 274 14.78 -13.07 0.67
N ASN A 275 13.54 -12.93 0.24
CA ASN A 275 12.41 -13.63 0.83
C ASN A 275 11.53 -14.30 -0.23
N GLN A 276 11.58 -15.64 -0.25
CA GLN A 276 10.81 -16.47 -1.18
C GLN A 276 9.30 -16.28 -1.02
N LEU A 277 8.79 -16.10 0.21
CA LEU A 277 7.36 -15.96 0.47
C LEU A 277 6.81 -14.64 -0.11
N GLN A 278 7.50 -13.53 0.12
CA GLN A 278 7.14 -12.24 -0.49
C GLN A 278 7.23 -12.30 -2.02
N ARG A 279 8.21 -13.05 -2.55
CA ARG A 279 8.35 -13.30 -3.98
C ARG A 279 7.15 -14.03 -4.58
N VAL A 280 6.70 -15.10 -3.93
CA VAL A 280 5.49 -15.84 -4.33
C VAL A 280 4.27 -14.93 -4.30
N HIS A 281 4.06 -14.20 -3.20
CA HIS A 281 2.92 -13.29 -3.07
C HIS A 281 2.93 -12.18 -4.12
N TRP A 282 4.09 -11.63 -4.46
CA TRP A 282 4.24 -10.59 -5.48
C TRP A 282 3.80 -11.08 -6.86
N PHE A 283 4.34 -12.22 -7.30
CA PHE A 283 3.99 -12.79 -8.60
C PHE A 283 2.55 -13.28 -8.65
N PHE A 284 2.04 -13.81 -7.55
CA PHE A 284 0.62 -14.13 -7.44
C PHE A 284 -0.24 -12.88 -7.64
N THR A 285 0.03 -11.78 -6.92
CA THR A 285 -0.75 -10.53 -7.03
C THR A 285 -0.79 -10.02 -8.47
N LEU A 286 0.38 -9.91 -9.12
CA LEU A 286 0.45 -9.41 -10.50
C LEU A 286 -0.28 -10.34 -11.47
N SER A 287 -0.05 -11.66 -11.37
CA SER A 287 -0.70 -12.65 -12.23
C SER A 287 -2.22 -12.67 -12.05
N ALA A 288 -2.68 -12.49 -10.80
CA ALA A 288 -4.10 -12.37 -10.46
C ALA A 288 -4.72 -11.13 -11.10
N LEU A 289 -4.04 -9.98 -11.02
CA LEU A 289 -4.49 -8.75 -11.69
C LEU A 289 -4.55 -8.91 -13.21
N VAL A 290 -3.53 -9.52 -13.84
CA VAL A 290 -3.54 -9.83 -15.28
C VAL A 290 -4.78 -10.62 -15.65
N THR A 291 -5.07 -11.70 -14.90
CA THR A 291 -6.23 -12.55 -15.15
C THR A 291 -7.54 -11.78 -14.97
N CYS A 292 -7.69 -11.00 -13.90
CA CYS A 292 -8.88 -10.19 -13.66
C CYS A 292 -9.12 -9.17 -14.78
N PHE A 293 -8.09 -8.41 -15.17
CA PHE A 293 -8.21 -7.42 -16.24
C PHE A 293 -8.47 -8.05 -17.61
N GLN A 294 -7.90 -9.22 -17.90
CA GLN A 294 -8.22 -9.98 -19.11
C GLN A 294 -9.69 -10.38 -19.17
N GLU A 295 -10.24 -10.90 -18.08
CA GLU A 295 -11.64 -11.34 -17.99
C GLU A 295 -12.63 -10.15 -18.03
N LEU A 296 -12.17 -8.95 -17.68
CA LEU A 296 -12.93 -7.70 -17.76
C LEU A 296 -12.70 -6.90 -19.05
N GLU A 297 -11.98 -7.49 -20.02
CA GLU A 297 -11.63 -6.86 -21.31
C GLU A 297 -10.81 -5.55 -21.20
N GLN A 298 -10.20 -5.30 -20.05
CA GLN A 298 -9.28 -4.18 -19.81
C GLN A 298 -7.85 -4.58 -20.21
N LEU A 299 -7.65 -4.74 -21.53
CA LEU A 299 -6.45 -5.39 -22.07
C LEU A 299 -5.16 -4.56 -21.87
N SER A 300 -5.27 -3.23 -21.81
CA SER A 300 -4.11 -2.35 -21.62
C SER A 300 -3.53 -2.49 -20.21
N GLU A 301 -4.39 -2.53 -19.22
CA GLU A 301 -4.09 -2.73 -17.80
C GLU A 301 -3.54 -4.15 -17.57
N ALA A 302 -4.18 -5.16 -18.17
CA ALA A 302 -3.68 -6.53 -18.15
C ALA A 302 -2.26 -6.62 -18.70
N GLN A 303 -1.99 -5.95 -19.82
CA GLN A 303 -0.68 -5.93 -20.45
C GLN A 303 0.38 -5.25 -19.55
N GLU A 304 0.06 -4.11 -18.93
CA GLU A 304 0.99 -3.41 -18.02
C GLU A 304 1.39 -4.28 -16.83
N HIS A 305 0.42 -4.91 -16.17
CA HIS A 305 0.71 -5.81 -15.05
C HIS A 305 1.49 -7.05 -15.49
N CYS A 306 1.22 -7.56 -16.69
CA CYS A 306 1.92 -8.73 -17.24
C CYS A 306 3.37 -8.39 -17.61
N ASP A 307 3.60 -7.25 -18.25
CA ASP A 307 4.95 -6.75 -18.57
C ASP A 307 5.76 -6.54 -17.29
N ARG A 308 5.15 -5.96 -16.25
CA ARG A 308 5.79 -5.79 -14.95
C ARG A 308 6.16 -7.11 -14.31
N ALA A 309 5.24 -8.08 -14.29
CA ALA A 309 5.51 -9.42 -13.75
C ALA A 309 6.69 -10.09 -14.46
N LEU A 310 6.74 -10.00 -15.79
CA LEU A 310 7.83 -10.59 -16.59
C LEU A 310 9.15 -9.85 -16.43
N GLN A 311 9.15 -8.53 -16.22
CA GLN A 311 10.38 -7.78 -15.91
C GLN A 311 11.01 -8.24 -14.59
N ASP A 312 10.19 -8.49 -13.57
CA ASP A 312 10.65 -8.96 -12.26
C ASP A 312 10.96 -10.48 -12.24
N LEU A 313 10.31 -11.25 -13.11
CA LEU A 313 10.43 -12.72 -13.17
C LEU A 313 11.45 -13.23 -14.19
N ALA A 314 11.89 -12.38 -15.13
CA ALA A 314 12.79 -12.78 -16.21
C ALA A 314 14.01 -13.52 -15.63
N PRO A 315 14.23 -14.78 -16.04
CA PRO A 315 15.33 -15.57 -15.49
C PRO A 315 16.66 -14.99 -15.95
N SER A 316 17.69 -15.14 -15.11
CA SER A 316 19.06 -14.95 -15.58
C SER A 316 19.44 -16.08 -16.53
N GLN A 317 20.47 -15.85 -17.35
CA GLN A 317 20.97 -16.86 -18.28
C GLN A 317 21.44 -18.13 -17.55
N GLU A 318 21.99 -17.99 -16.35
CA GLU A 318 22.38 -19.13 -15.51
C GLU A 318 21.16 -19.92 -15.00
N ALA A 319 20.11 -19.22 -14.55
CA ALA A 319 18.89 -19.88 -14.06
C ALA A 319 18.18 -20.66 -15.17
N LEU A 320 18.25 -20.15 -16.40
CA LEU A 320 17.72 -20.80 -17.59
C LEU A 320 18.48 -22.11 -17.88
N GLN A 321 19.83 -22.07 -17.88
CA GLN A 321 20.67 -23.26 -18.08
C GLN A 321 20.51 -24.32 -16.98
N GLN A 322 20.18 -23.91 -15.75
CA GLN A 322 19.95 -24.80 -14.61
C GLN A 322 18.50 -25.31 -14.53
N HIS A 323 17.64 -24.97 -15.49
CA HIS A 323 16.21 -25.30 -15.50
C HIS A 323 15.47 -24.87 -14.22
N GLN A 324 15.95 -23.81 -13.53
CA GLN A 324 15.35 -23.28 -12.31
C GLN A 324 14.34 -22.17 -12.64
N LEU A 325 13.27 -22.55 -13.33
CA LEU A 325 12.24 -21.61 -13.74
C LEU A 325 11.10 -21.51 -12.72
N HIS A 326 10.58 -20.30 -12.56
CA HIS A 326 9.41 -20.09 -11.73
C HIS A 326 8.16 -20.70 -12.39
N PRO A 327 7.27 -21.39 -11.65
CA PRO A 327 6.10 -22.06 -12.23
C PRO A 327 5.18 -21.14 -13.05
N LEU A 328 5.05 -19.87 -12.65
CA LEU A 328 4.23 -18.88 -13.36
C LEU A 328 4.90 -18.28 -14.62
N LEU A 329 6.19 -18.54 -14.88
CA LEU A 329 6.91 -17.90 -15.98
C LEU A 329 6.31 -18.24 -17.35
N ILE A 330 6.11 -19.52 -17.65
CA ILE A 330 5.58 -19.96 -18.96
C ILE A 330 4.13 -19.48 -19.15
N PRO A 331 3.20 -19.67 -18.19
CA PRO A 331 1.84 -19.15 -18.31
C PRO A 331 1.78 -17.62 -18.49
N LEU A 332 2.68 -16.87 -17.84
CA LEU A 332 2.79 -15.41 -18.01
C LEU A 332 3.31 -15.03 -19.39
N LEU A 333 4.36 -15.69 -19.89
CA LEU A 333 4.90 -15.43 -21.23
C LEU A 333 3.84 -15.69 -22.30
N GLN A 334 3.15 -16.82 -22.23
CA GLN A 334 2.06 -17.16 -23.16
C GLN A 334 0.93 -16.12 -23.10
N SER A 335 0.55 -15.69 -21.89
CA SER A 335 -0.48 -14.67 -21.70
C SER A 335 -0.05 -13.32 -22.27
N ASN A 336 1.20 -12.91 -22.04
CA ASN A 336 1.75 -11.66 -22.55
C ASN A 336 1.81 -11.63 -24.08
N VAL A 337 2.29 -12.71 -24.71
CA VAL A 337 2.34 -12.82 -26.18
C VAL A 337 0.93 -12.67 -26.77
N ARG A 338 -0.07 -13.35 -26.19
CA ARG A 338 -1.47 -13.24 -26.61
C ARG A 338 -2.04 -11.84 -26.39
N LEU A 339 -1.76 -11.21 -25.25
CA LEU A 339 -2.21 -9.84 -24.96
C LEU A 339 -1.55 -8.83 -25.90
N SER A 340 -0.26 -8.96 -26.17
CA SER A 340 0.49 -8.08 -27.06
C SER A 340 -0.05 -8.13 -28.49
N TRP A 341 -0.47 -9.32 -28.95
CA TRP A 341 -1.22 -9.45 -30.21
C TRP A 341 -2.53 -8.65 -30.21
N LYS A 342 -3.31 -8.71 -29.13
CA LYS A 342 -4.59 -7.99 -29.03
C LYS A 342 -4.42 -6.47 -28.91
N VAL A 343 -3.41 -6.02 -28.17
CA VAL A 343 -3.15 -4.59 -27.90
C VAL A 343 -2.22 -3.97 -28.96
N SER A 344 -1.75 -4.74 -29.95
CA SER A 344 -0.79 -4.31 -30.97
C SER A 344 0.51 -3.74 -30.40
N LYS A 345 1.05 -4.38 -29.34
CA LYS A 345 2.37 -4.06 -28.76
C LYS A 345 3.46 -5.00 -29.27
N ASP A 346 4.70 -4.55 -29.16
CA ASP A 346 5.86 -5.40 -29.47
C ASP A 346 5.97 -6.55 -28.47
N LYS A 347 6.21 -7.75 -28.99
CA LYS A 347 6.25 -9.02 -28.27
C LYS A 347 7.53 -9.83 -28.54
N ARG A 348 8.42 -9.33 -29.39
CA ARG A 348 9.62 -10.05 -29.87
C ARG A 348 10.47 -10.58 -28.73
N ARG A 349 10.68 -9.76 -27.69
CA ARG A 349 11.49 -10.13 -26.51
C ARG A 349 10.92 -11.37 -25.81
N TRP A 350 9.61 -11.39 -25.58
CA TRP A 350 8.96 -12.46 -24.83
C TRP A 350 8.73 -13.71 -25.68
N GLU A 351 8.49 -13.56 -26.99
CA GLU A 351 8.48 -14.67 -27.94
C GLU A 351 9.85 -15.36 -28.04
N ALA A 352 10.93 -14.59 -28.10
CA ALA A 352 12.29 -15.14 -28.13
C ALA A 352 12.62 -15.92 -26.86
N LEU A 353 12.27 -15.38 -25.67
CA LEU A 353 12.47 -16.08 -24.40
C LEU A 353 11.63 -17.37 -24.32
N LEU A 354 10.39 -17.34 -24.81
CA LEU A 354 9.54 -18.53 -24.85
C LEU A 354 10.14 -19.60 -25.78
N GLN A 355 10.69 -19.19 -26.93
CA GLN A 355 11.37 -20.08 -27.86
C GLN A 355 12.65 -20.69 -27.24
N GLU A 356 13.45 -19.89 -26.54
CA GLU A 356 14.67 -20.35 -25.85
C GLU A 356 14.35 -21.42 -24.79
N ILE A 357 13.28 -21.22 -24.01
CA ILE A 357 12.76 -22.21 -23.06
C ILE A 357 12.34 -23.50 -23.77
N GLN A 358 11.74 -23.39 -24.96
CA GLN A 358 11.31 -24.54 -25.77
C GLN A 358 12.50 -25.35 -26.28
N GLU A 359 13.54 -24.65 -26.76
CA GLU A 359 14.77 -25.25 -27.27
C GLU A 359 15.54 -26.02 -26.18
N GLN A 360 15.35 -25.66 -24.91
CA GLN A 360 15.86 -26.38 -23.75
C GLN A 360 15.07 -27.65 -23.37
N GLY A 361 14.05 -28.00 -24.17
CA GLY A 361 13.27 -29.23 -24.01
C GLY A 361 12.12 -29.12 -23.01
N ILE A 362 11.79 -27.92 -22.54
CA ILE A 362 10.63 -27.72 -21.65
C ILE A 362 9.36 -27.70 -22.49
N ASP A 363 8.39 -28.54 -22.13
CA ASP A 363 7.09 -28.57 -22.78
C ASP A 363 6.29 -27.33 -22.42
N ILE A 364 6.02 -26.50 -23.43
CA ILE A 364 5.24 -25.26 -23.35
C ILE A 364 3.77 -25.52 -23.72
N GLY A 365 3.50 -26.53 -24.54
CA GLY A 365 2.18 -26.77 -25.14
C GLY A 365 1.16 -27.33 -24.15
N ASN A 366 1.59 -28.19 -23.23
CA ASN A 366 0.71 -28.85 -22.25
C ASN A 366 0.69 -28.14 -20.87
N GLN A 367 1.23 -26.92 -20.76
CA GLN A 367 1.23 -26.19 -19.51
C GLN A 367 -0.18 -25.64 -19.18
N PRO A 368 -0.57 -25.63 -17.89
CA PRO A 368 -1.81 -24.99 -17.46
C PRO A 368 -1.79 -23.49 -17.82
N ASN A 369 -2.95 -22.95 -18.16
CA ASN A 369 -3.04 -21.51 -18.38
C ASN A 369 -2.86 -20.73 -17.07
N LEU A 370 -2.61 -19.41 -17.18
CA LEU A 370 -2.32 -18.56 -16.02
C LEU A 370 -3.42 -18.65 -14.94
N LYS A 371 -4.68 -18.63 -15.36
CA LYS A 371 -5.84 -18.72 -14.49
C LYS A 371 -5.91 -20.06 -13.73
N GLU A 372 -5.66 -21.18 -14.41
CA GLU A 372 -5.62 -22.51 -13.79
C GLU A 372 -4.51 -22.62 -12.75
N CYS A 373 -3.35 -22.01 -12.99
CA CYS A 373 -2.27 -21.96 -12.01
C CYS A 373 -2.72 -21.24 -10.73
N LEU A 374 -3.30 -20.05 -10.87
CA LEU A 374 -3.69 -19.20 -9.74
C LEU A 374 -4.85 -19.77 -8.92
N ILE A 375 -5.76 -20.49 -9.57
CA ILE A 375 -6.87 -21.16 -8.88
C ILE A 375 -6.34 -22.31 -8.00
N LYS A 376 -5.35 -23.06 -8.48
CA LYS A 376 -4.75 -24.20 -7.78
C LYS A 376 -3.73 -23.79 -6.71
N GLU A 377 -3.11 -22.63 -6.85
CA GLU A 377 -2.11 -22.14 -5.92
C GLU A 377 -2.69 -21.93 -4.50
N SER A 378 -2.03 -22.46 -3.48
CA SER A 378 -2.36 -22.19 -2.08
C SER A 378 -1.49 -21.04 -1.58
N ILE A 379 -2.08 -19.88 -1.33
CA ILE A 379 -1.39 -18.80 -0.64
C ILE A 379 -1.15 -19.28 0.80
N GLU A 380 0.08 -19.71 1.10
CA GLU A 380 0.43 -20.44 2.33
C GLU A 380 -0.09 -19.75 3.60
N ASP A 381 -0.56 -20.58 4.54
CA ASP A 381 -0.99 -20.13 5.86
C ASP A 381 0.20 -19.92 6.79
N SER A 382 0.25 -18.74 7.41
CA SER A 382 1.23 -18.35 8.45
C SER A 382 1.31 -19.31 9.65
N GLU A 383 0.36 -20.25 9.76
CA GLU A 383 0.25 -21.27 10.81
C GLU A 383 0.78 -22.65 10.39
N GLY A 384 0.89 -22.95 9.09
CA GLY A 384 1.35 -24.26 8.59
C GLY A 384 2.83 -24.55 8.88
N LEU A 385 3.66 -23.52 8.85
CA LEU A 385 5.10 -23.64 9.12
C LEU A 385 5.41 -23.97 10.59
N VAL A 386 4.55 -23.56 11.52
CA VAL A 386 4.72 -23.88 12.96
C VAL A 386 4.33 -25.31 13.25
N ARG A 387 3.25 -25.81 12.65
CA ARG A 387 2.87 -27.22 12.78
C ARG A 387 3.84 -28.19 12.09
N ALA A 388 4.55 -27.76 11.05
CA ALA A 388 5.57 -28.58 10.40
C ALA A 388 6.88 -28.63 11.21
N LYS A 389 7.21 -27.58 11.96
CA LYS A 389 8.39 -27.56 12.83
C LYS A 389 8.16 -28.29 14.15
N ASP A 390 6.98 -28.12 14.76
CA ASP A 390 6.59 -28.83 15.99
C ASP A 390 6.32 -30.33 15.77
N LYS A 391 6.12 -30.79 14.52
CA LYS A 391 5.95 -32.22 14.20
C LYS A 391 7.25 -32.94 13.83
N ASN A 392 8.35 -32.22 13.62
CA ASN A 392 9.64 -32.80 13.24
C ASN A 392 10.62 -32.92 14.42
N GLU A 393 10.27 -32.45 15.62
CA GLU A 393 11.08 -32.64 16.83
C GLU A 393 10.56 -33.72 17.78
N ASP A 394 9.41 -34.33 17.51
CA ASP A 394 8.95 -35.51 18.25
C ASP A 394 8.87 -36.72 17.31
N VAL A 395 9.86 -37.61 17.46
CA VAL A 395 9.81 -39.10 17.38
C VAL A 395 11.11 -39.66 16.75
N PRO A 396 11.82 -40.59 17.44
CA PRO A 396 12.40 -40.51 18.78
C PRO A 396 13.94 -40.50 18.77
#